data_AF-A0A1G0DRE1-F1
#
_entry.id   AF-A0A1G0DRE1-F1
#
_cell.length_a   1.000
_cell.length_b   1.000
_cell.length_c   1.000
_cell.angle_alpha   90.00
_cell.angle_beta   90.00
_cell.angle_gamma   90.00
#
_symmetry.space_group_name_H-M   'P 1'
#
loop_
_entity.id
_entity.type
_entity.pdbx_description
1 polymer ?
#
loop_
_entity_poly.entity_id
_entity_poly.type
_entity_poly.pdbx_seq_one_letter_code
_entity_poly.pdbx_strand_id
1 'polypeptide(L)'
;MADFLFNRCKGRVAELYNRVDLNDPANAVLVVAAWLSTATDATLKDLDTHADLESDVNTAEATNSGYVRKVLTDADIAAFAPDDTNDWVLITIPDQTWTAVAASPGAWSDLSICYDSDSTTGADSAIVPMTWHDFIVTPNGGDITADVGVNGFFKAS
;
A
#
# COMPACT_ATOMS: atom_id res chain seq x y z
N MET A 1 4.85 -9.38 0.71
CA MET A 1 4.50 -10.22 1.89
C MET A 1 4.05 -9.29 3.00
N ALA A 2 2.77 -9.27 3.37
CA ALA A 2 2.26 -8.38 4.43
C ALA A 2 2.70 -8.88 5.80
N ASP A 3 3.35 -8.03 6.58
CA ASP A 3 3.66 -8.33 7.98
C ASP A 3 2.41 -8.25 8.84
N PHE A 4 1.46 -7.39 8.44
CA PHE A 4 0.10 -7.45 8.97
C PHE A 4 -0.96 -6.81 8.08
N LEU A 5 -2.21 -7.08 8.46
CA LEU A 5 -3.42 -6.46 7.96
C LEU A 5 -3.93 -5.47 9.00
N PHE A 6 -4.30 -4.27 8.57
CA PHE A 6 -4.99 -3.30 9.42
C PHE A 6 -6.33 -3.86 9.88
N ASN A 7 -6.73 -3.59 11.12
CA ASN A 7 -7.95 -4.15 11.71
C ASN A 7 -9.19 -3.78 10.91
N ARG A 8 -9.24 -2.57 10.34
CA ARG A 8 -10.31 -2.09 9.45
C ARG A 8 -10.51 -2.92 8.18
N CYS A 9 -9.45 -3.52 7.66
CA CYS A 9 -9.43 -4.20 6.36
C CYS A 9 -9.43 -5.72 6.46
N LYS A 10 -9.41 -6.29 7.67
CA LYS A 10 -9.51 -7.74 7.88
C LYS A 10 -10.78 -8.27 7.21
N GLY A 11 -10.60 -9.23 6.30
CA GLY A 11 -11.67 -9.87 5.54
C GLY A 11 -12.20 -9.06 4.34
N ARG A 12 -11.67 -7.86 4.07
CA ARG A 12 -12.15 -6.99 2.99
C ARG A 12 -11.11 -6.65 1.93
N VAL A 13 -9.83 -6.94 2.14
CA VAL A 13 -8.76 -6.63 1.17
C VAL A 13 -9.06 -7.14 -0.24
N ALA A 14 -9.56 -8.37 -0.36
CA ALA A 14 -9.93 -8.92 -1.66
C ALA A 14 -11.08 -8.19 -2.33
N GLU A 15 -12.08 -7.77 -1.55
CA GLU A 15 -13.19 -6.96 -2.07
C GLU A 15 -12.71 -5.59 -2.52
N LEU A 16 -11.87 -4.91 -1.72
CA LEU A 16 -11.35 -3.58 -2.04
C LEU A 16 -10.46 -3.60 -3.30
N TYR A 17 -9.66 -4.64 -3.51
CA TYR A 17 -8.94 -4.81 -4.77
C TYR A 17 -9.90 -5.03 -5.94
N ASN A 18 -10.89 -5.92 -5.78
CA ASN A 18 -11.89 -6.19 -6.82
C ASN A 18 -12.70 -4.93 -7.18
N ARG A 19 -12.94 -4.04 -6.21
CA ARG A 19 -13.54 -2.73 -6.46
C ARG A 19 -12.69 -1.84 -7.37
N VAL A 20 -11.37 -1.85 -7.19
CA VAL A 20 -10.45 -1.13 -8.09
C VAL A 20 -10.51 -1.73 -9.49
N ASP A 21 -10.44 -3.07 -9.61
CA ASP A 21 -10.52 -3.77 -10.91
C ASP A 21 -11.84 -3.49 -11.65
N LEU A 22 -12.95 -3.45 -10.91
CA LEU A 22 -14.27 -3.09 -11.44
C LEU A 22 -14.49 -1.59 -11.63
N ASN A 23 -13.55 -0.74 -11.18
CA ASN A 23 -13.68 0.70 -11.12
C ASN A 23 -15.01 1.14 -10.45
N ASP A 24 -15.31 0.52 -9.29
CA ASP A 24 -16.53 0.73 -8.49
C ASP A 24 -16.23 1.09 -7.02
N PRO A 25 -16.38 2.36 -6.59
CA PRO A 25 -16.93 3.45 -7.37
C PRO A 25 -15.93 3.97 -8.39
N ALA A 26 -16.40 4.81 -9.32
CA ALA A 26 -15.54 5.39 -10.34
C ALA A 26 -14.35 6.13 -9.69
N ASN A 27 -13.15 5.93 -10.25
CA ASN A 27 -11.87 6.43 -9.76
C ASN A 27 -11.35 5.72 -8.50
N ALA A 28 -11.85 4.53 -8.18
CA ALA A 28 -11.24 3.68 -7.17
C ALA A 28 -9.82 3.30 -7.59
N VAL A 29 -8.87 3.40 -6.64
CA VAL A 29 -7.45 3.13 -6.89
C VAL A 29 -6.80 2.43 -5.70
N LEU A 30 -5.68 1.76 -5.96
CA LEU A 30 -4.74 1.37 -4.91
C LEU A 30 -3.67 2.44 -4.77
N VAL A 31 -3.28 2.71 -3.52
CA VAL A 31 -2.23 3.67 -3.18
C VAL A 31 -1.10 2.93 -2.48
N VAL A 32 0.12 3.04 -2.99
CA VAL A 32 1.32 2.53 -2.32
C VAL A 32 2.08 3.70 -1.73
N ALA A 33 2.22 3.71 -0.40
CA ALA A 33 2.92 4.73 0.35
C ALA A 33 4.14 4.14 1.08
N ALA A 34 5.22 4.90 1.14
CA ALA A 34 6.42 4.53 1.88
C ALA A 34 6.51 5.27 3.21
N TRP A 35 7.00 4.60 4.24
CA TRP A 35 6.95 5.09 5.61
C TRP A 35 8.31 5.06 6.28
N LEU A 36 8.49 6.01 7.18
CA LEU A 36 9.55 6.04 8.19
C LEU A 36 8.84 5.86 9.53
N SER A 37 8.77 4.61 10.00
CA SER A 37 8.09 4.28 11.25
C SER A 37 9.03 3.66 12.27
N THR A 38 8.83 4.05 13.51
CA THR A 38 9.32 3.35 14.70
C THR A 38 8.17 2.96 15.63
N ALA A 39 6.93 3.06 15.16
CA ALA A 39 5.76 2.61 15.88
C ALA A 39 5.77 1.09 16.00
N THR A 40 5.04 0.57 16.99
CA THR A 40 4.84 -0.87 17.10
C THR A 40 3.69 -1.30 16.18
N ASP A 41 3.74 -2.51 15.63
CA ASP A 41 2.63 -3.01 14.81
C ASP A 41 1.31 -3.03 15.58
N ALA A 42 1.33 -3.19 16.90
CA ALA A 42 0.12 -3.16 17.72
C ALA A 42 -0.56 -1.78 17.66
N THR A 43 0.23 -0.70 17.65
CA THR A 43 -0.26 0.66 17.45
C THR A 43 -0.78 0.85 16.03
N LEU A 44 0.01 0.48 15.03
CA LEU A 44 -0.33 0.71 13.62
C LEU A 44 -1.59 -0.06 13.20
N LYS A 45 -1.74 -1.32 13.64
CA LYS A 45 -2.92 -2.16 13.29
C LYS A 45 -4.26 -1.53 13.63
N ASP A 46 -4.30 -0.65 14.63
CA ASP A 46 -5.51 0.02 15.12
C ASP A 46 -5.81 1.36 14.41
N LEU A 47 -4.93 1.82 13.53
CA LEU A 47 -5.14 3.04 12.75
C LEU A 47 -6.02 2.76 11.52
N ASP A 48 -6.96 3.66 11.27
CA ASP A 48 -8.10 3.40 10.41
C ASP A 48 -8.05 4.14 9.07
N THR A 49 -7.21 5.17 8.96
CA THR A 49 -7.05 5.98 7.74
C THR A 49 -5.59 6.33 7.50
N HIS A 50 -5.25 6.73 6.27
CA HIS A 50 -3.91 7.25 5.97
C HIS A 50 -3.60 8.49 6.82
N ALA A 51 -4.58 9.36 7.03
CA ALA A 51 -4.45 10.50 7.92
C ALA A 51 -4.13 10.10 9.37
N ASP A 52 -4.71 9.00 9.88
CA ASP A 52 -4.39 8.49 11.22
C ASP A 52 -2.94 7.99 11.30
N LEU A 53 -2.44 7.35 10.22
CA LEU A 53 -1.03 6.93 10.11
C LEU A 53 -0.07 8.11 10.14
N GLU A 54 -0.36 9.17 9.38
CA GLU A 54 0.44 10.40 9.38
C GLU A 54 0.35 11.19 10.69
N SER A 55 -0.71 10.97 11.47
CA SER A 55 -0.90 11.60 12.78
C SER A 55 -0.18 10.88 13.92
N ASP A 56 0.23 9.62 13.72
CA ASP A 56 0.99 8.88 14.72
C ASP A 56 2.38 9.50 14.91
N VAL A 57 2.74 9.76 16.15
CA VAL A 57 3.98 10.49 16.49
C VAL A 57 5.26 9.76 16.07
N ASN A 58 5.18 8.43 15.89
CA ASN A 58 6.32 7.59 15.55
C ASN A 58 6.30 7.15 14.07
N THR A 59 5.40 7.70 13.26
CA THR A 59 5.21 7.30 11.87
C THR A 59 5.10 8.54 11.00
N ALA A 60 5.92 8.60 9.96
CA ALA A 60 5.86 9.67 8.98
C ALA A 60 5.89 9.06 7.58
N GLU A 61 5.07 9.59 6.68
CA GLU A 61 5.22 9.25 5.27
C GLU A 61 6.56 9.78 4.74
N ALA A 62 7.17 9.05 3.82
CA ALA A 62 8.36 9.48 3.13
C ALA A 62 8.15 10.84 2.45
N THR A 63 9.15 11.71 2.58
CA THR A 63 9.17 13.03 1.94
C THR A 63 10.48 13.27 1.19
N ASN A 64 11.21 12.18 0.88
CA ASN A 64 12.42 12.23 0.11
C ASN A 64 12.16 12.87 -1.26
N SER A 65 13.08 13.69 -1.76
CA SER A 65 13.00 14.14 -3.16
C SER A 65 13.05 12.91 -4.10
N GLY A 66 12.15 12.82 -5.07
CA GLY A 66 11.98 11.64 -5.93
C GLY A 66 10.95 10.62 -5.42
N TYR A 67 10.49 10.75 -4.17
CA TYR A 67 9.34 10.00 -3.67
C TYR A 67 8.02 10.68 -4.07
N VAL A 68 7.04 9.85 -4.42
CA VAL A 68 5.63 10.19 -4.55
C VAL A 68 4.82 8.91 -4.30
N ARG A 69 3.63 9.00 -3.70
CA ARG A 69 2.73 7.85 -3.62
C ARG A 69 2.52 7.25 -5.02
N LYS A 70 2.51 5.92 -5.12
CA LYS A 70 2.07 5.25 -6.35
C LYS A 70 0.56 5.13 -6.30
N VAL A 71 -0.08 5.45 -7.40
CA VAL A 71 -1.52 5.33 -7.58
C VAL A 71 -1.74 4.38 -8.74
N LEU A 72 -2.45 3.27 -8.49
CA LEU A 72 -2.69 2.21 -9.45
C LEU A 72 -4.19 2.10 -9.71
N THR A 73 -4.58 2.23 -10.98
CA THR A 73 -5.98 2.08 -11.41
C THR A 73 -6.27 0.64 -11.83
N ASP A 74 -7.51 0.38 -12.29
CA ASP A 74 -7.92 -0.87 -12.95
C ASP A 74 -6.96 -1.28 -14.08
N ALA A 75 -6.43 -0.31 -14.82
CA ALA A 75 -5.52 -0.56 -15.94
C ALA A 75 -4.11 -0.98 -15.51
N ASP A 76 -3.71 -0.68 -14.27
CA ASP A 76 -2.37 -0.95 -13.75
C ASP A 76 -2.28 -2.30 -13.00
N ILE A 77 -3.42 -2.91 -12.68
CA ILE A 77 -3.49 -4.13 -11.87
C ILE A 77 -3.92 -5.34 -12.70
N ALA A 78 -3.74 -6.54 -12.13
CA ALA A 78 -4.25 -7.76 -12.77
C ALA A 78 -5.75 -7.90 -12.49
N ALA A 79 -6.51 -8.37 -13.49
CA ALA A 79 -7.92 -8.66 -13.31
C ALA A 79 -8.14 -9.62 -12.13
N PHE A 80 -9.14 -9.32 -11.30
CA PHE A 80 -9.46 -10.12 -10.12
C PHE A 80 -9.97 -11.49 -10.55
N ALA A 81 -9.27 -12.54 -10.12
CA ALA A 81 -9.62 -13.92 -10.45
C ALA A 81 -9.35 -14.84 -9.24
N PRO A 82 -10.40 -15.37 -8.59
CA PRO A 82 -10.25 -16.47 -7.64
C PRO A 82 -9.64 -17.71 -8.31
N ASP A 83 -8.77 -18.43 -7.60
CA ASP A 83 -8.24 -19.71 -8.06
C ASP A 83 -9.08 -20.84 -7.45
N ASP A 84 -10.06 -21.30 -8.23
CA ASP A 84 -10.97 -22.39 -7.88
C ASP A 84 -10.30 -23.78 -7.88
N THR A 85 -9.06 -23.90 -8.36
CA THR A 85 -8.32 -25.18 -8.32
C THR A 85 -7.62 -25.38 -6.99
N ASN A 86 -7.11 -24.30 -6.41
CA ASN A 86 -6.31 -24.31 -5.19
C ASN A 86 -7.03 -23.66 -3.99
N ASP A 87 -8.28 -23.24 -4.16
CA ASP A 87 -9.16 -22.67 -3.14
C ASP A 87 -8.56 -21.44 -2.43
N TRP A 88 -8.07 -20.47 -3.21
CA TRP A 88 -7.46 -19.24 -2.70
C TRP A 88 -7.70 -18.04 -3.62
N VAL A 89 -7.59 -16.85 -3.04
CA VAL A 89 -7.51 -15.59 -3.78
C VAL A 89 -6.14 -14.99 -3.50
N LEU A 90 -5.31 -14.89 -4.55
CA LEU A 90 -4.01 -14.23 -4.51
C LEU A 90 -4.11 -12.88 -5.21
N ILE A 91 -3.61 -11.84 -4.55
CA ILE A 91 -3.69 -10.48 -5.05
C ILE A 91 -2.29 -9.89 -5.11
N THR A 92 -1.98 -9.31 -6.27
CA THR A 92 -0.66 -8.76 -6.59
C THR A 92 -0.80 -7.42 -7.32
N ILE A 93 0.29 -6.68 -7.39
CA ILE A 93 0.47 -5.49 -8.23
C ILE A 93 1.82 -5.61 -8.94
N PRO A 94 2.02 -4.94 -10.09
CA PRO A 94 3.34 -4.85 -10.70
C PRO A 94 4.36 -4.21 -9.76
N ASP A 95 5.65 -4.46 -10.03
CA ASP A 95 6.73 -3.84 -9.25
C ASP A 95 6.68 -2.32 -9.34
N GLN A 96 6.87 -1.68 -8.18
CA GLN A 96 6.79 -0.23 -8.08
C GLN A 96 8.19 0.36 -8.05
N THR A 97 8.49 1.27 -8.99
CA THR A 97 9.81 1.92 -9.06
C THR A 97 9.69 3.42 -8.84
N TRP A 98 10.43 3.94 -7.86
CA TRP A 98 10.66 5.38 -7.65
C TRP A 98 12.04 5.74 -8.19
N THR A 99 12.09 6.75 -9.04
CA THR A 99 13.33 7.13 -9.71
C THR A 99 14.08 8.20 -8.93
N ALA A 100 15.41 8.07 -8.88
CA ALA A 100 16.31 9.05 -8.28
C ALA A 100 15.90 9.56 -6.88
N VAL A 101 15.62 8.64 -5.94
CA VAL A 101 15.16 8.98 -4.60
C VAL A 101 16.32 9.47 -3.73
N ALA A 102 16.29 10.74 -3.33
CA ALA A 102 17.32 11.37 -2.51
C ALA A 102 17.38 10.81 -1.08
N ALA A 103 18.58 10.81 -0.49
CA ALA A 103 18.82 10.24 0.84
C ALA A 103 18.11 10.97 2.00
N SER A 104 17.92 12.28 1.90
CA SER A 104 17.22 13.08 2.90
C SER A 104 15.70 13.00 2.67
N PRO A 105 14.86 12.91 3.73
CA PRO A 105 15.18 13.08 5.15
C PRO A 105 15.58 11.79 5.89
N GLY A 106 15.45 10.61 5.29
CA GLY A 106 15.77 9.36 5.99
C GLY A 106 15.55 8.10 5.17
N ALA A 107 15.82 6.97 5.82
CA ALA A 107 15.59 5.63 5.31
C ALA A 107 14.13 5.21 5.50
N TRP A 108 13.55 4.54 4.50
CA TRP A 108 12.23 3.94 4.62
C TRP A 108 12.34 2.65 5.41
N SER A 109 11.34 2.37 6.23
CA SER A 109 11.21 1.15 7.00
C SER A 109 10.15 0.23 6.40
N ASP A 110 9.10 0.81 5.80
CA ASP A 110 7.90 0.07 5.42
C ASP A 110 7.22 0.62 4.17
N LEU A 111 6.37 -0.22 3.57
CA LEU A 111 5.36 0.17 2.58
C LEU A 111 3.97 -0.19 3.09
N SER A 112 2.99 0.69 2.87
CA SER A 112 1.58 0.34 2.99
C SER A 112 0.94 0.26 1.62
N ILE A 113 -0.02 -0.65 1.48
CA ILE A 113 -0.94 -0.65 0.35
C ILE A 113 -2.31 -0.28 0.90
N CYS A 114 -2.86 0.80 0.36
CA CYS A 114 -4.10 1.41 0.77
C CYS A 114 -5.11 1.37 -0.38
N TYR A 115 -6.39 1.46 -0.04
CA TYR A 115 -7.49 1.63 -0.97
C TYR A 115 -8.00 3.07 -0.86
N ASP A 116 -8.16 3.73 -2.01
CA ASP A 116 -8.86 5.00 -2.11
C ASP A 116 -10.08 4.78 -3.01
N SER A 117 -11.27 5.13 -2.52
CA SER A 117 -12.49 5.04 -3.31
C SER A 117 -12.58 6.09 -4.41
N ASP A 118 -11.84 7.20 -4.30
CA ASP A 118 -11.92 8.27 -5.28
C ASP A 118 -10.63 9.09 -5.31
N SER A 119 -9.80 8.79 -6.31
CA SER A 119 -8.52 9.47 -6.53
C SER A 119 -8.63 10.97 -6.87
N THR A 120 -9.85 11.53 -6.98
CA THR A 120 -10.08 12.94 -7.30
C THR A 120 -10.34 13.81 -6.08
N THR A 121 -10.82 13.23 -4.97
CA THR A 121 -11.21 13.99 -3.77
C THR A 121 -10.13 14.01 -2.68
N GLY A 122 -9.05 13.26 -2.85
CA GLY A 122 -7.68 13.58 -2.40
C GLY A 122 -7.44 13.81 -0.91
N ALA A 123 -8.38 13.45 -0.03
CA ALA A 123 -8.22 13.59 1.41
C ALA A 123 -7.71 12.28 2.03
N ASP A 124 -6.62 12.34 2.78
CA ASP A 124 -6.01 11.17 3.42
C ASP A 124 -6.90 10.49 4.47
N SER A 125 -7.93 11.19 4.95
CA SER A 125 -8.97 10.63 5.81
C SER A 125 -9.95 9.71 5.07
N ALA A 126 -9.97 9.73 3.74
CA ALA A 126 -10.76 8.82 2.92
C ALA A 126 -9.98 7.57 2.48
N ILE A 127 -8.64 7.63 2.54
CA ILE A 127 -7.75 6.54 2.14
C ILE A 127 -7.69 5.51 3.26
N VAL A 128 -8.00 4.25 2.93
CA VAL A 128 -8.10 3.14 3.88
C VAL A 128 -6.85 2.26 3.77
N PRO A 129 -6.01 2.18 4.82
CA PRO A 129 -4.84 1.29 4.79
C PRO A 129 -5.27 -0.18 4.88
N MET A 130 -4.70 -1.05 4.03
CA MET A 130 -5.08 -2.47 3.95
C MET A 130 -4.00 -3.39 4.50
N THR A 131 -2.79 -3.31 3.94
CA THR A 131 -1.63 -4.13 4.31
C THR A 131 -0.43 -3.26 4.62
N TRP A 132 0.41 -3.77 5.53
CA TRP A 132 1.68 -3.18 5.92
C TRP A 132 2.81 -4.18 5.65
N HIS A 133 3.93 -3.70 5.13
CA HIS A 133 5.03 -4.51 4.63
C HIS A 133 6.37 -3.92 5.06
N ASP A 134 7.21 -4.74 5.68
CA ASP A 134 8.60 -4.43 5.97
C ASP A 134 9.33 -4.18 4.64
N PHE A 135 9.88 -2.98 4.50
CA PHE A 135 10.60 -2.53 3.32
C PHE A 135 11.73 -1.59 3.73
N ILE A 136 12.78 -2.19 4.28
CA ILE A 136 13.93 -1.45 4.77
C ILE A 136 14.82 -1.05 3.60
N VAL A 137 14.81 0.23 3.25
CA VAL A 137 15.68 0.79 2.22
C VAL A 137 16.26 2.13 2.66
N THR A 138 17.54 2.35 2.39
CA THR A 138 18.17 3.66 2.57
C THR A 138 18.33 4.32 1.19
N PRO A 139 17.51 5.31 0.84
CA PRO A 139 17.66 6.03 -0.42
C PRO A 139 19.06 6.64 -0.55
N ASN A 140 19.62 6.61 -1.76
CA ASN A 140 20.99 7.05 -2.03
C ASN A 140 21.12 7.95 -3.27
N GLY A 141 19.99 8.42 -3.82
CA GLY A 141 19.91 9.17 -5.07
C GLY A 141 19.71 8.31 -6.32
N GLY A 142 19.73 6.97 -6.19
CA GLY A 142 19.38 6.04 -7.25
C GLY A 142 17.89 5.66 -7.26
N ASP A 143 17.54 4.74 -8.14
CA ASP A 143 16.18 4.20 -8.22
C ASP A 143 15.93 3.19 -7.09
N ILE A 144 14.71 3.19 -6.57
CA ILE A 144 14.22 2.24 -5.58
C ILE A 144 13.11 1.43 -6.23
N THR A 145 13.23 0.11 -6.25
CA THR A 145 12.19 -0.80 -6.74
C THR A 145 11.68 -1.66 -5.60
N ALA A 146 10.37 -1.62 -5.36
CA ALA A 146 9.66 -2.57 -4.53
C ALA A 146 9.19 -3.74 -5.40
N ASP A 147 9.86 -4.88 -5.25
CA ASP A 147 9.45 -6.16 -5.82
C ASP A 147 8.34 -6.75 -4.94
N VAL A 148 7.12 -6.81 -5.49
CA VAL A 148 5.97 -7.41 -4.78
C VAL A 148 5.97 -8.93 -4.94
N GLY A 149 6.63 -9.42 -5.99
CA GLY A 149 6.90 -10.81 -6.23
C GLY A 149 5.66 -11.63 -6.59
N VAL A 150 5.92 -12.91 -6.90
CA VAL A 150 4.89 -13.89 -7.28
C VAL A 150 3.91 -14.23 -6.15
N ASN A 151 4.27 -13.92 -4.91
CA ASN A 151 3.43 -14.17 -3.73
C ASN A 151 2.46 -13.00 -3.45
N GLY A 152 2.50 -11.95 -4.26
CA GLY A 152 1.65 -10.79 -4.11
C GLY A 152 1.79 -10.08 -2.77
N PHE A 153 0.84 -9.19 -2.50
CA PHE A 153 0.77 -8.49 -1.24
C PHE A 153 -0.26 -9.08 -0.28
N PHE A 154 -1.24 -9.84 -0.79
CA PHE A 154 -2.28 -10.46 0.02
C PHE A 154 -2.74 -11.81 -0.56
N LYS A 155 -2.99 -12.77 0.34
CA LYS A 155 -3.60 -14.06 0.02
C LYS A 155 -4.71 -14.36 1.02
N ALA A 156 -5.89 -14.69 0.52
CA ALA A 156 -6.98 -15.29 1.30
C ALA A 156 -7.12 -16.78 0.99
N SER A 157 -7.30 -17.58 2.04
CA SER A 157 -7.58 -19.03 2.02
C SER A 157 -8.29 -19.43 3.31
#